data_AF-A0A8C4SEY9-F1
#
_entry.id   AF-A0A8C4SEY9-F1
#
_cell.length_a   1.000
_cell.length_b   1.000
_cell.length_c   1.000
_cell.angle_alpha   90.00
_cell.angle_beta   90.00
_cell.angle_gamma   90.00
#
_symmetry.space_group_name_H-M   'P 1'
#
loop_
_entity.id
_entity.type
_entity.pdbx_description
1 polymer ?
#
loop_
_entity_poly.entity_id
_entity_poly.type
_entity_poly.pdbx_seq_one_letter_code
_entity_poly.pdbx_strand_id
1 'polypeptide(L)'
;MGMQNLMSRLGPPKREVMLEPFVHQVGGHSCILRFNKGTICKVLIPREFEVYCSLPEELKTFTPQYRGVVSVSVRESKTGSIVLIAQPLGQNHCSVPGVCCSKGSSQTFVRAEWEAGSASNTILKTSKIRDDTLEALKQPYVLRLPLSGLPATGDVLSQLNPWARHCYQRTLEKMRDSYQNGQQCEYLLLEDLTEGYRFPCVLDLKVGRRQHGEGASLQKQRDQTRKCQLSTSAALGIRMCGMQVFQLESEQMVFMNKYYGRSLTESGFRDALYQFFHSGKRLLREVIQGVLGRLRDLRFTVEKQVSYRFYSSSILIIHDGDQAQPEHKNKHCDPEGRRFDVRMIDFAHTTCTRFSQEDGVAHQGIDMGYIFGLDTLMQLLSEILLLGDDKLPSNVEAEEKISKNKTREDENIGEEQR
;
A
#
# COMPACT_ATOMS: atom_id res chain seq x y z
N MET A 1 20.11 -41.83 -33.73
CA MET A 1 19.08 -41.74 -32.66
C MET A 1 19.66 -41.14 -31.38
N GLY A 2 20.09 -39.85 -31.37
CA GLY A 2 20.97 -39.38 -30.28
C GLY A 2 20.90 -37.93 -29.84
N MET A 3 19.93 -37.11 -30.28
CA MET A 3 19.77 -35.74 -29.75
C MET A 3 18.32 -35.34 -29.46
N GLN A 4 17.33 -35.92 -30.15
CA GLN A 4 15.90 -35.67 -29.87
C GLN A 4 15.40 -36.33 -28.57
N ASN A 5 16.08 -37.36 -28.06
CA ASN A 5 15.73 -38.04 -26.81
C ASN A 5 16.32 -37.41 -25.54
N LEU A 6 17.19 -36.38 -25.67
CA LEU A 6 17.72 -35.65 -24.52
C LEU A 6 16.88 -34.40 -24.19
N MET A 7 16.18 -33.84 -25.17
CA MET A 7 15.25 -32.72 -24.97
C MET A 7 13.88 -33.13 -24.43
N SER A 8 13.51 -34.41 -24.50
CA SER A 8 12.29 -34.95 -23.87
C SER A 8 12.41 -35.20 -22.36
N ARG A 9 13.62 -35.06 -21.79
CA ARG A 9 13.90 -35.22 -20.35
C ARG A 9 13.97 -33.91 -19.57
N LEU A 10 13.96 -32.77 -20.26
CA LEU A 10 13.80 -31.46 -19.64
C LEU A 10 12.34 -31.09 -19.84
N GLY A 11 11.54 -31.21 -18.77
CA GLY A 11 10.15 -30.74 -18.77
C GLY A 11 10.06 -29.27 -19.22
N PRO A 12 8.86 -28.76 -19.53
CA PRO A 12 8.69 -27.36 -19.92
C PRO A 12 9.42 -26.46 -18.91
N PRO A 13 10.12 -25.40 -19.38
CA PRO A 13 10.95 -24.57 -18.51
C PRO A 13 10.12 -24.16 -17.29
N LYS A 14 10.62 -24.47 -16.09
CA LYS A 14 9.98 -24.06 -14.84
C LYS A 14 9.83 -22.54 -14.91
N ARG A 15 8.60 -22.06 -15.09
CA ARG A 15 8.30 -20.63 -15.10
C ARG A 15 8.47 -20.15 -13.66
N GLU A 16 9.64 -19.63 -13.34
CA GLU A 16 10.01 -19.16 -12.02
C GLU A 16 10.38 -17.70 -12.11
N VAL A 17 9.90 -16.91 -11.15
CA VAL A 17 10.17 -15.48 -11.07
C VAL A 17 10.81 -15.20 -9.73
N MET A 18 12.02 -14.65 -9.74
CA MET A 18 12.64 -14.12 -8.53
C MET A 18 11.94 -12.81 -8.18
N LEU A 19 11.37 -12.76 -6.97
CA LEU A 19 10.64 -11.61 -6.48
C LEU A 19 11.60 -10.60 -5.86
N GLU A 20 11.32 -9.32 -6.09
CA GLU A 20 12.09 -8.20 -5.55
C GLU A 20 11.23 -7.37 -4.59
N PRO A 21 11.81 -6.62 -3.65
CA PRO A 21 11.06 -5.69 -2.81
C PRO A 21 10.34 -4.61 -3.63
N PHE A 22 9.08 -4.35 -3.35
CA PHE A 22 8.38 -3.19 -3.92
C PHE A 22 8.78 -1.91 -3.17
N VAL A 23 9.37 -0.96 -3.89
CA VAL A 23 10.01 0.23 -3.28
C VAL A 23 9.06 1.33 -2.83
N HIS A 24 7.85 1.36 -3.39
CA HIS A 24 6.87 2.43 -3.15
C HIS A 24 5.77 2.02 -2.13
N GLN A 25 6.02 0.99 -1.32
CA GLN A 25 5.12 0.61 -0.23
C GLN A 25 5.21 1.63 0.91
N VAL A 26 4.16 2.45 1.09
CA VAL A 26 4.07 3.46 2.16
C VAL A 26 3.36 2.98 3.42
N GLY A 27 2.48 1.98 3.29
CA GLY A 27 1.58 1.52 4.34
C GLY A 27 1.56 -0.01 4.53
N GLY A 28 0.60 -0.49 5.30
CA GLY A 28 0.40 -1.92 5.54
C GLY A 28 1.37 -2.57 6.55
N HIS A 29 1.23 -3.88 6.72
CA HIS A 29 2.07 -4.70 7.62
C HIS A 29 2.79 -5.83 6.90
N SER A 30 2.22 -6.33 5.81
CA SER A 30 2.78 -7.38 4.98
C SER A 30 3.66 -6.75 3.89
N CYS A 31 4.77 -7.41 3.57
CA CYS A 31 5.61 -7.00 2.45
C CYS A 31 4.84 -7.13 1.12
N ILE A 32 4.99 -6.12 0.28
CA ILE A 32 4.64 -6.16 -1.13
C ILE A 32 5.92 -6.43 -1.93
N LEU A 33 5.83 -7.35 -2.87
CA LEU A 33 6.95 -7.76 -3.72
C LEU A 33 6.60 -7.46 -5.18
N ARG A 34 7.59 -7.13 -5.99
CA ARG A 34 7.46 -6.96 -7.43
C ARG A 34 7.56 -8.32 -8.10
N PHE A 35 6.55 -8.65 -8.92
CA PHE A 35 6.52 -9.86 -9.74
C PHE A 35 7.09 -9.57 -11.14
N ASN A 36 6.63 -8.51 -11.78
CA ASN A 36 7.20 -7.99 -13.03
C ASN A 36 7.00 -6.47 -13.07
N LYS A 37 7.29 -5.82 -14.20
CA LYS A 37 7.22 -4.36 -14.32
C LYS A 37 5.86 -3.76 -13.98
N GLY A 38 4.77 -4.45 -14.29
CA GLY A 38 3.39 -3.96 -14.09
C GLY A 38 2.58 -4.75 -13.08
N THR A 39 3.21 -5.64 -12.32
CA THR A 39 2.52 -6.56 -11.40
C THR A 39 3.29 -6.65 -10.09
N ILE A 40 2.59 -6.38 -9.00
CA ILE A 40 3.04 -6.65 -7.63
C ILE A 40 2.34 -7.89 -7.08
N CYS A 41 2.87 -8.42 -5.99
CA CYS A 41 2.23 -9.48 -5.25
C CYS A 41 2.33 -9.26 -3.75
N LYS A 42 1.29 -9.70 -3.03
CA LYS A 42 1.24 -9.71 -1.57
C LYS A 42 0.68 -11.03 -1.08
N VAL A 43 1.00 -11.39 0.16
CA VAL A 43 0.46 -12.60 0.80
C VAL A 43 -1.05 -12.65 0.62
N LEU A 44 -1.55 -13.80 0.15
CA LEU A 44 -2.98 -14.00 -0.06
C LEU A 44 -3.70 -14.03 1.29
N ILE A 45 -4.73 -13.19 1.42
CA ILE A 45 -5.70 -13.28 2.50
C ILE A 45 -7.01 -13.79 1.88
N PRO A 46 -7.60 -14.90 2.36
CA PRO A 46 -8.77 -15.51 1.73
C PRO A 46 -9.90 -14.52 1.46
N ARG A 47 -10.32 -13.75 2.48
CA ARG A 47 -11.37 -12.73 2.33
C ARG A 47 -11.05 -11.69 1.25
N GLU A 48 -9.81 -11.22 1.18
CA GLU A 48 -9.41 -10.24 0.17
C GLU A 48 -9.44 -10.83 -1.24
N PHE A 49 -8.95 -12.06 -1.40
CA PHE A 49 -9.01 -12.79 -2.67
C PHE A 49 -10.46 -13.00 -3.15
N GLU A 50 -11.36 -13.40 -2.26
CA GLU A 50 -12.78 -13.57 -2.59
C GLU A 50 -13.43 -12.25 -3.02
N VAL A 51 -13.08 -11.13 -2.36
CA VAL A 51 -13.56 -9.81 -2.77
C VAL A 51 -13.09 -9.51 -4.19
N TYR A 52 -11.80 -9.62 -4.50
CA TYR A 52 -11.29 -9.39 -5.87
C TYR A 52 -11.99 -10.28 -6.93
N CYS A 53 -12.25 -11.54 -6.60
CA CYS A 53 -12.95 -12.47 -7.49
C CYS A 53 -14.43 -12.11 -7.71
N SER A 54 -15.06 -11.42 -6.76
CA SER A 54 -16.50 -11.12 -6.76
C SER A 54 -16.82 -9.63 -6.82
N LEU A 55 -15.83 -8.78 -7.11
CA LEU A 55 -16.00 -7.33 -7.23
C LEU A 55 -17.05 -6.98 -8.30
N PRO A 56 -18.03 -6.11 -7.96
CA PRO A 56 -18.91 -5.49 -8.95
C PRO A 56 -18.11 -4.80 -10.04
N GLU A 57 -18.62 -4.83 -11.29
CA GLU A 57 -17.89 -4.30 -12.45
C GLU A 57 -17.57 -2.81 -12.28
N GLU A 58 -18.49 -2.05 -11.69
CA GLU A 58 -18.33 -0.62 -11.44
C GLU A 58 -17.20 -0.33 -10.45
N LEU A 59 -16.93 -1.22 -9.50
CA LEU A 59 -15.82 -1.05 -8.55
C LEU A 59 -14.47 -1.44 -9.14
N LYS A 60 -14.41 -2.25 -10.20
CA LYS A 60 -13.14 -2.70 -10.78
C LYS A 60 -12.28 -1.53 -11.28
N THR A 61 -12.90 -0.47 -11.78
CA THR A 61 -12.20 0.75 -12.23
C THR A 61 -11.51 1.52 -11.10
N PHE A 62 -11.94 1.28 -9.85
CA PHE A 62 -11.42 1.90 -8.63
C PHE A 62 -10.60 0.93 -7.78
N THR A 63 -10.23 -0.25 -8.28
CA THR A 63 -9.39 -1.21 -7.53
C THR A 63 -8.22 -1.65 -8.41
N PRO A 64 -7.06 -2.04 -7.84
CA PRO A 64 -6.00 -2.65 -8.62
C PRO A 64 -6.53 -3.87 -9.39
N GLN A 65 -6.17 -4.02 -10.66
CA GLN A 65 -6.60 -5.18 -11.42
C GLN A 65 -6.05 -6.47 -10.79
N TYR A 66 -6.94 -7.42 -10.50
CA TYR A 66 -6.55 -8.78 -10.12
C TYR A 66 -5.90 -9.51 -11.29
N ARG A 67 -4.68 -10.04 -11.09
CA ARG A 67 -3.87 -10.69 -12.13
C ARG A 67 -3.58 -12.16 -11.87
N GLY A 68 -4.08 -12.73 -10.78
CA GLY A 68 -3.93 -14.16 -10.50
C GLY A 68 -3.41 -14.46 -9.10
N VAL A 69 -3.04 -15.71 -8.88
CA VAL A 69 -2.39 -16.18 -7.65
C VAL A 69 -1.16 -17.00 -8.02
N VAL A 70 -0.09 -16.88 -7.23
CA VAL A 70 1.15 -17.66 -7.37
C VAL A 70 1.52 -18.32 -6.05
N SER A 71 2.25 -19.43 -6.13
CA SER A 71 2.92 -20.01 -4.98
C SER A 71 4.30 -19.38 -4.83
N VAL A 72 4.64 -18.94 -3.63
CA VAL A 72 5.95 -18.37 -3.31
C VAL A 72 6.69 -19.30 -2.37
N SER A 73 7.91 -19.62 -2.76
CA SER A 73 8.86 -20.43 -1.99
C SER A 73 10.12 -19.64 -1.72
N VAL A 74 10.81 -20.04 -0.66
CA VAL A 74 12.08 -19.45 -0.25
C VAL A 74 13.21 -20.30 -0.81
N ARG A 75 14.29 -19.69 -1.29
CA ARG A 75 15.53 -20.39 -1.61
C ARG A 75 16.72 -19.68 -1.01
N GLU A 76 17.65 -20.47 -0.51
CA GLU A 76 18.94 -19.96 -0.11
C GLU A 76 19.89 -19.98 -1.32
N SER A 77 20.48 -18.83 -1.62
CA SER A 77 21.54 -18.72 -2.62
C SER A 77 22.82 -19.37 -2.09
N LYS A 78 23.75 -19.71 -3.00
CA LYS A 78 25.09 -20.23 -2.65
C LYS A 78 25.90 -19.31 -1.72
N THR A 79 25.48 -18.06 -1.55
CA THR A 79 26.13 -17.04 -0.71
C THR A 79 25.46 -16.89 0.67
N GLY A 80 24.48 -17.74 1.02
CA GLY A 80 23.72 -17.67 2.27
C GLY A 80 22.62 -16.60 2.30
N SER A 81 22.42 -15.88 1.18
CA SER A 81 21.34 -14.89 1.06
C SER A 81 20.04 -15.57 0.66
N ILE A 82 18.92 -15.13 1.22
CA ILE A 82 17.59 -15.67 0.94
C ILE A 82 16.96 -14.92 -0.23
N VAL A 83 16.37 -15.66 -1.18
CA VAL A 83 15.56 -15.13 -2.27
C VAL A 83 14.15 -15.74 -2.22
N LEU A 84 13.17 -14.95 -2.65
CA LEU A 84 11.77 -15.38 -2.77
C LEU A 84 11.48 -15.70 -4.24
N ILE A 85 10.96 -16.89 -4.53
CA ILE A 85 10.69 -17.36 -5.88
C ILE A 85 9.20 -17.66 -6.03
N ALA A 86 8.55 -16.97 -6.98
CA ALA A 86 7.19 -17.25 -7.39
C ALA A 86 7.14 -18.34 -8.48
N GLN A 87 6.15 -19.22 -8.36
CA GLN A 87 5.86 -20.34 -9.23
C GLN A 87 4.35 -20.42 -9.52
N PRO A 88 3.93 -20.96 -10.68
CA PRO A 88 2.53 -21.19 -10.95
C PRO A 88 1.93 -22.10 -9.89
N LEU A 89 0.69 -21.82 -9.47
CA LEU A 89 -0.09 -22.79 -8.71
C LEU A 89 -0.31 -24.03 -9.59
N GLY A 90 -0.05 -25.22 -9.04
CA GLY A 90 -0.47 -26.46 -9.69
C GLY A 90 -1.98 -26.48 -9.89
N GLN A 91 -2.47 -27.20 -10.92
CA GLN A 91 -3.85 -27.12 -11.44
C GLN A 91 -4.98 -27.31 -10.40
N ASN A 92 -4.71 -27.80 -9.19
CA ASN A 92 -5.69 -28.06 -8.12
C ASN A 92 -5.33 -27.44 -6.75
N HIS A 93 -4.44 -26.45 -6.67
CA HIS A 93 -3.79 -26.10 -5.41
C HIS A 93 -4.11 -24.73 -4.80
N CYS A 94 -5.13 -23.99 -5.26
CA CYS A 94 -5.55 -22.79 -4.53
C CYS A 94 -6.20 -23.19 -3.19
N SER A 95 -5.66 -22.70 -2.08
CA SER A 95 -6.09 -23.07 -0.73
C SER A 95 -7.45 -22.49 -0.31
N VAL A 96 -8.06 -21.63 -1.15
CA VAL A 96 -9.42 -21.10 -0.95
C VAL A 96 -10.45 -21.97 -1.70
N PRO A 97 -11.27 -22.80 -1.00
CA PRO A 97 -12.21 -23.72 -1.63
C PRO A 97 -13.37 -22.98 -2.35
N GLY A 98 -13.85 -23.53 -3.46
CA GLY A 98 -15.17 -23.17 -4.02
C GLY A 98 -15.24 -21.98 -4.99
N VAL A 99 -14.26 -21.07 -5.02
CA VAL A 99 -14.27 -19.93 -5.96
C VAL A 99 -13.80 -20.33 -7.37
N CYS A 100 -13.01 -21.41 -7.47
CA CYS A 100 -12.29 -21.79 -8.70
C CYS A 100 -12.86 -23.01 -9.45
N CYS A 101 -13.96 -23.61 -8.97
CA CYS A 101 -14.51 -24.85 -9.53
C CYS A 101 -15.91 -24.66 -10.13
N SER A 102 -16.11 -23.63 -10.96
CA SER A 102 -17.19 -23.68 -11.95
C SER A 102 -16.68 -24.46 -13.16
N LYS A 103 -17.13 -25.72 -13.25
CA LYS A 103 -16.83 -26.67 -14.33
C LYS A 103 -17.00 -25.99 -15.70
N GLY A 104 -15.90 -25.77 -16.43
CA GLY A 104 -15.99 -25.46 -17.87
C GLY A 104 -14.99 -24.48 -18.48
N SER A 105 -14.14 -23.78 -17.73
CA SER A 105 -13.12 -22.92 -18.34
C SER A 105 -11.72 -23.29 -17.88
N SER A 106 -10.83 -23.58 -18.83
CA SER A 106 -9.38 -23.56 -18.62
C SER A 106 -8.94 -22.12 -18.34
N GLN A 107 -9.31 -21.57 -17.19
CA GLN A 107 -8.81 -20.27 -16.76
C GLN A 107 -7.42 -20.49 -16.19
N THR A 108 -6.40 -20.06 -16.92
CA THR A 108 -5.07 -19.82 -16.39
C THR A 108 -5.20 -18.99 -15.11
N PHE A 109 -4.81 -19.57 -13.98
CA PHE A 109 -4.82 -18.93 -12.65
C PHE A 109 -3.94 -17.67 -12.56
N VAL A 110 -3.18 -17.38 -13.62
CA VAL A 110 -2.31 -16.21 -13.75
C VAL A 110 -2.56 -15.57 -15.11
N ARG A 111 -3.03 -14.32 -15.07
CA ARG A 111 -3.15 -13.42 -16.23
C ARG A 111 -1.90 -12.57 -16.43
N ALA A 112 -1.02 -12.49 -15.43
CA ALA A 112 0.26 -11.79 -15.54
C ALA A 112 1.21 -12.51 -16.51
N GLU A 113 1.97 -11.74 -17.27
CA GLU A 113 3.03 -12.25 -18.13
C GLU A 113 4.20 -12.77 -17.28
N TRP A 114 4.64 -13.99 -17.59
CA TRP A 114 5.79 -14.63 -16.96
C TRP A 114 7.05 -14.17 -17.69
N GLU A 115 7.55 -13.01 -17.32
CA GLU A 115 8.85 -12.57 -17.77
C GLU A 115 9.92 -13.34 -16.98
N ALA A 116 10.85 -13.99 -17.68
CA ALA A 116 12.05 -14.49 -17.04
C ALA A 116 12.80 -13.26 -16.52
N GLY A 117 12.72 -13.00 -15.21
CA GLY A 117 13.35 -11.84 -14.61
C GLY A 117 14.81 -11.80 -15.06
N SER A 118 15.22 -10.70 -15.71
CA SER A 118 16.63 -10.38 -15.81
C SER A 118 17.10 -10.30 -14.37
N ALA A 119 17.85 -11.29 -13.92
CA ALA A 119 18.39 -11.32 -12.58
C ALA A 119 19.22 -10.05 -12.43
N SER A 120 18.63 -9.01 -11.83
CA SER A 120 19.45 -7.98 -11.24
C SER A 120 20.31 -8.75 -10.24
N ASN A 121 21.63 -8.80 -10.49
CA ASN A 121 22.58 -9.55 -9.66
C ASN A 121 22.62 -9.07 -8.20
N THR A 122 21.73 -8.17 -7.81
CA THR A 122 21.39 -7.79 -6.45
C THR A 122 20.72 -8.96 -5.73
N ILE A 123 21.50 -10.00 -5.46
CA ILE A 123 21.28 -10.85 -4.30
C ILE A 123 21.38 -9.89 -3.11
N LEU A 124 20.24 -9.54 -2.54
CA LEU A 124 20.12 -8.60 -1.43
C LEU A 124 20.84 -9.23 -0.23
N LYS A 125 22.11 -8.88 -0.03
CA LYS A 125 22.82 -9.13 1.22
C LYS A 125 22.17 -8.25 2.27
N THR A 126 21.11 -8.74 2.89
CA THR A 126 20.53 -8.07 4.04
C THR A 126 21.55 -8.17 5.18
N SER A 127 22.37 -7.15 5.39
CA SER A 127 22.90 -6.93 6.73
C SER A 127 21.67 -6.82 7.62
N LYS A 128 21.56 -7.67 8.65
CA LYS A 128 20.49 -7.56 9.64
C LYS A 128 20.43 -6.11 10.10
N ILE A 129 19.30 -5.45 9.91
CA ILE A 129 19.09 -4.18 10.60
C ILE A 129 19.06 -4.52 12.09
N ARG A 130 19.79 -3.75 12.88
CA ARG A 130 19.80 -3.93 14.33
C ARG A 130 18.38 -3.69 14.85
N ASP A 131 17.93 -4.48 15.81
CA ASP A 131 16.55 -4.43 16.32
C ASP A 131 16.15 -3.03 16.81
N ASP A 132 17.11 -2.27 17.36
CA ASP A 132 16.94 -0.87 17.79
C ASP A 132 16.43 0.05 16.66
N THR A 133 16.94 -0.14 15.45
CA THR A 133 16.60 0.63 14.25
C THR A 133 15.22 0.23 13.73
N LEU A 134 14.86 -1.05 13.87
CA LEU A 134 13.53 -1.54 13.51
C LEU A 134 12.45 -1.00 14.46
N GLU A 135 12.75 -0.93 15.76
CA GLU A 135 11.88 -0.31 16.76
C GLU A 135 11.76 1.21 16.56
N ALA A 136 12.83 1.90 16.16
CA ALA A 136 12.77 3.33 15.84
C ALA A 136 11.77 3.62 14.69
N LEU A 137 11.66 2.73 13.70
CA LEU A 137 10.66 2.86 12.62
C LEU A 137 9.20 2.68 13.09
N LYS A 138 9.00 2.23 14.34
CA LYS A 138 7.68 2.16 14.99
C LYS A 138 7.31 3.41 15.77
N GLN A 139 8.12 4.46 15.69
CA GLN A 139 7.80 5.80 16.22
C GLN A 139 7.36 6.73 15.09
N PRO A 140 6.61 7.82 15.39
CA PRO A 140 6.36 8.88 14.43
C PRO A 140 7.66 9.40 13.81
N TYR A 141 7.76 9.40 12.48
CA TYR A 141 8.89 10.03 11.79
C TYR A 141 8.47 10.75 10.51
N VAL A 142 9.27 11.75 10.16
CA VAL A 142 9.35 12.39 8.84
C VAL A 142 10.79 12.21 8.37
N LEU A 143 11.01 11.46 7.28
CA LEU A 143 12.33 11.24 6.72
C LEU A 143 12.46 11.94 5.38
N ARG A 144 13.55 12.68 5.16
CA ARG A 144 13.87 13.34 3.89
C ARG A 144 15.14 12.72 3.31
N LEU A 145 15.06 12.20 2.08
CA LEU A 145 16.21 11.58 1.38
C LEU A 145 16.49 12.34 0.08
N PRO A 146 17.71 12.86 -0.13
CA PRO A 146 18.08 13.53 -1.39
C PRO A 146 18.16 12.52 -2.54
N LEU A 147 17.78 12.94 -3.75
CA LEU A 147 17.91 12.12 -4.96
C LEU A 147 19.37 11.72 -5.24
N SER A 148 20.34 12.60 -4.94
CA SER A 148 21.77 12.30 -5.07
C SER A 148 22.27 11.19 -4.14
N GLY A 149 21.50 10.86 -3.09
CA GLY A 149 21.75 9.73 -2.20
C GLY A 149 21.09 8.41 -2.62
N LEU A 150 20.26 8.41 -3.68
CA LEU A 150 19.69 7.20 -4.26
C LEU A 150 20.68 6.67 -5.31
N PRO A 151 21.30 5.48 -5.11
CA PRO A 151 22.33 5.01 -6.03
C PRO A 151 21.77 4.80 -7.43
N ALA A 152 22.52 5.25 -8.44
CA ALA A 152 22.10 5.30 -9.83
C ALA A 152 21.72 3.91 -10.40
N THR A 153 22.32 2.84 -9.91
CA THR A 153 22.01 1.44 -10.29
C THR A 153 22.66 0.50 -9.27
N GLY A 154 21.89 -0.42 -8.67
CA GLY A 154 22.45 -1.66 -8.12
C GLY A 154 22.03 -2.06 -6.70
N ASP A 155 21.67 -1.13 -5.81
CA ASP A 155 21.20 -1.47 -4.46
C ASP A 155 19.76 -1.01 -4.22
N VAL A 156 18.81 -1.86 -4.64
CA VAL A 156 17.37 -1.67 -4.43
C VAL A 156 17.06 -1.40 -2.95
N LEU A 157 17.85 -1.92 -1.99
CA LEU A 157 17.59 -1.67 -0.56
C LEU A 157 17.77 -0.23 -0.18
N SER A 158 18.81 0.44 -0.66
CA SER A 158 19.08 1.85 -0.34
C SER A 158 17.99 2.79 -0.85
N GLN A 159 17.31 2.40 -1.94
CA GLN A 159 16.19 3.13 -2.54
C GLN A 159 14.83 2.82 -1.90
N LEU A 160 14.72 1.74 -1.11
CA LEU A 160 13.48 1.41 -0.42
C LEU A 160 13.06 2.53 0.52
N ASN A 161 11.77 2.87 0.44
CA ASN A 161 11.08 3.47 1.57
C ASN A 161 11.46 2.70 2.86
N PRO A 162 11.87 3.38 3.95
CA PRO A 162 12.27 2.71 5.19
C PRO A 162 11.21 1.75 5.72
N TRP A 163 9.93 2.09 5.55
CA TRP A 163 8.81 1.21 5.90
C TRP A 163 8.74 -0.03 5.01
N ALA A 164 8.92 0.12 3.70
CA ALA A 164 9.03 -1.01 2.77
C ALA A 164 10.20 -1.94 3.14
N ARG A 165 11.35 -1.35 3.50
CA ARG A 165 12.54 -2.09 3.99
C ARG A 165 12.24 -2.87 5.26
N HIS A 166 11.59 -2.24 6.24
CA HIS A 166 11.12 -2.90 7.47
C HIS A 166 10.19 -4.08 7.15
N CYS A 167 9.20 -3.87 6.27
CA CYS A 167 8.27 -4.93 5.87
C CYS A 167 8.97 -6.10 5.16
N TYR A 168 9.91 -5.81 4.26
CA TYR A 168 10.67 -6.83 3.53
C TYR A 168 11.52 -7.68 4.46
N GLN A 169 12.28 -7.06 5.38
CA GLN A 169 13.11 -7.79 6.34
C GLN A 169 12.31 -8.69 7.26
N ARG A 170 11.20 -8.17 7.80
CA ARG A 170 10.31 -8.97 8.63
C ARG A 170 9.71 -10.16 7.87
N THR A 171 9.40 -9.99 6.58
CA THR A 171 8.95 -11.10 5.74
C THR A 171 10.06 -12.14 5.57
N LEU A 172 11.29 -11.73 5.28
CA LEU A 172 12.42 -12.64 5.15
C LEU A 172 12.70 -13.42 6.44
N GLU A 173 12.61 -12.79 7.61
CA GLU A 173 12.76 -13.45 8.92
C GLU A 173 11.71 -14.54 9.12
N LYS A 174 10.43 -14.20 8.95
CA LYS A 174 9.33 -15.19 9.06
C LYS A 174 9.47 -16.33 8.06
N MET A 175 9.86 -15.99 6.83
CA MET A 175 10.02 -16.95 5.75
C MET A 175 11.24 -17.86 5.95
N ARG A 176 12.28 -17.39 6.63
CA ARG A 176 13.44 -18.23 7.01
C ARG A 176 13.00 -19.36 7.93
N ASP A 177 12.13 -19.07 8.91
CA ASP A 177 11.59 -20.08 9.82
C ASP A 177 10.64 -21.04 9.08
N SER A 178 9.79 -20.53 8.19
CA SER A 178 8.87 -21.35 7.38
C SER A 178 9.57 -22.21 6.32
N TYR A 179 10.71 -21.75 5.79
CA TYR A 179 11.54 -22.51 4.83
C TYR A 179 12.05 -23.82 5.41
N GLN A 180 12.46 -23.82 6.68
CA GLN A 180 12.91 -25.05 7.36
C GLN A 180 11.82 -26.13 7.42
N ASN A 181 10.55 -25.73 7.32
CA ASN A 181 9.39 -26.61 7.32
C ASN A 181 8.85 -26.93 5.92
N GLY A 182 9.52 -26.50 4.84
CA GLY A 182 9.12 -26.76 3.45
C GLY A 182 7.79 -26.12 3.03
N GLN A 183 7.32 -25.11 3.76
CA GLN A 183 6.01 -24.51 3.54
C GLN A 183 6.04 -23.52 2.38
N GLN A 184 5.11 -23.66 1.43
CA GLN A 184 4.84 -22.68 0.39
C GLN A 184 3.73 -21.72 0.83
N CYS A 185 3.80 -20.46 0.39
CA CYS A 185 2.79 -19.45 0.69
C CYS A 185 2.13 -18.93 -0.58
N GLU A 186 0.82 -18.75 -0.56
CA GLU A 186 0.10 -18.17 -1.69
C GLU A 186 0.17 -16.65 -1.68
N TYR A 187 0.35 -16.07 -2.87
CA TYR A 187 0.44 -14.63 -3.07
C TYR A 187 -0.55 -14.20 -4.14
N LEU A 188 -1.30 -13.13 -3.84
CA LEU A 188 -2.21 -12.46 -4.74
C LEU A 188 -1.43 -11.54 -5.68
N LEU A 189 -1.59 -11.71 -7.00
CA LEU A 189 -1.03 -10.83 -8.02
C LEU A 189 -1.99 -9.67 -8.33
N LEU A 190 -1.48 -8.45 -8.27
CA LEU A 190 -2.22 -7.21 -8.51
C LEU A 190 -1.46 -6.29 -9.47
N GLU A 191 -2.19 -5.45 -10.19
CA GLU A 191 -1.66 -4.31 -10.95
C GLU A 191 -0.72 -3.44 -10.09
N ASP A 192 0.45 -3.11 -10.63
CA ASP A 192 1.32 -2.08 -10.05
C ASP A 192 0.82 -0.69 -10.49
N LEU A 193 0.22 0.03 -9.54
CA LEU A 193 -0.35 1.37 -9.79
C LEU A 193 0.71 2.46 -9.95
N THR A 194 1.98 2.16 -9.64
CA THR A 194 3.09 3.09 -9.77
C THR A 194 3.86 2.91 -11.08
N GLU A 195 3.48 1.92 -11.90
CA GLU A 195 4.12 1.71 -13.19
C GLU A 195 4.00 2.95 -14.08
N GLY A 196 5.14 3.42 -14.58
CA GLY A 196 5.23 4.59 -15.46
C GLY A 196 5.31 5.93 -14.75
N TYR A 197 5.20 5.99 -13.42
CA TYR A 197 5.49 7.22 -12.67
C TYR A 197 7.00 7.39 -12.51
N ARG A 198 7.54 8.59 -12.77
CA ARG A 198 8.97 8.84 -12.61
C ARG A 198 9.33 9.05 -11.14
N PHE A 199 8.54 9.87 -10.44
CA PHE A 199 8.68 10.11 -9.01
C PHE A 199 7.33 9.87 -8.33
N PRO A 200 6.91 8.61 -8.12
CA PRO A 200 5.60 8.31 -7.58
C PRO A 200 5.43 8.91 -6.18
N CYS A 201 4.52 9.86 -6.05
CA CYS A 201 4.01 10.36 -4.79
C CYS A 201 2.81 9.50 -4.40
N VAL A 202 2.85 8.83 -3.25
CA VAL A 202 1.87 7.84 -2.82
C VAL A 202 1.35 8.18 -1.43
N LEU A 203 0.02 8.26 -1.27
CA LEU A 203 -0.66 8.49 0.00
C LEU A 203 -1.68 7.40 0.27
N ASP A 204 -1.52 6.68 1.38
CA ASP A 204 -2.45 5.67 1.87
C ASP A 204 -3.32 6.28 2.98
N LEU A 205 -4.63 6.37 2.72
CA LEU A 205 -5.63 6.89 3.65
C LEU A 205 -6.59 5.78 4.04
N LYS A 206 -6.60 5.42 5.33
CA LYS A 206 -7.59 4.47 5.85
C LYS A 206 -8.90 5.17 6.14
N VAL A 207 -10.00 4.60 5.65
CA VAL A 207 -11.33 5.20 5.68
C VAL A 207 -12.22 4.49 6.71
N GLY A 208 -13.14 5.24 7.29
CA GLY A 208 -14.17 4.76 8.20
C GLY A 208 -13.89 5.04 9.68
N ARG A 209 -14.99 5.26 10.41
CA ARG A 209 -15.03 5.44 11.87
C ARG A 209 -15.09 4.12 12.63
N ARG A 210 -15.34 3.01 11.93
CA ARG A 210 -15.25 1.63 12.42
C ARG A 210 -14.25 0.88 11.55
N GLN A 211 -13.31 0.19 12.20
CA GLN A 211 -12.20 -0.47 11.49
C GLN A 211 -12.06 -1.96 11.83
N HIS A 212 -12.95 -2.50 12.64
CA HIS A 212 -13.02 -3.94 12.87
C HIS A 212 -14.17 -4.53 12.04
N GLY A 213 -13.92 -5.70 11.43
CA GLY A 213 -14.96 -6.51 10.83
C GLY A 213 -15.77 -7.26 11.89
N GLU A 214 -16.79 -7.99 11.45
CA GLU A 214 -17.70 -8.73 12.34
C GLU A 214 -17.00 -9.90 13.03
N GLY A 215 -16.12 -10.63 12.34
CA GLY A 215 -15.33 -11.74 12.90
C GLY A 215 -14.10 -11.32 13.73
N ALA A 216 -13.95 -10.06 14.14
CA ALA A 216 -12.79 -9.61 14.90
C ALA A 216 -12.86 -10.09 16.36
N SER A 217 -11.77 -10.62 16.91
CA SER A 217 -11.68 -10.96 18.34
C SER A 217 -11.87 -9.73 19.24
N LEU A 218 -12.32 -9.90 20.48
CA LEU A 218 -12.54 -8.78 21.41
C LEU A 218 -11.29 -7.91 21.59
N GLN A 219 -10.10 -8.52 21.64
CA GLN A 219 -8.84 -7.78 21.68
C GLN A 219 -8.61 -6.97 20.41
N LYS A 220 -8.83 -7.56 19.23
CA LYS A 220 -8.69 -6.87 17.95
C LYS A 220 -9.69 -5.72 17.80
N GLN A 221 -10.94 -5.91 18.24
CA GLN A 221 -11.96 -4.86 18.30
C GLN A 221 -11.50 -3.71 19.20
N ARG A 222 -11.07 -4.00 20.43
CA ARG A 222 -10.52 -3.00 21.37
C ARG A 222 -9.36 -2.21 20.76
N ASP A 223 -8.40 -2.89 20.15
CA ASP A 223 -7.24 -2.25 19.54
C ASP A 223 -7.61 -1.35 18.35
N GLN A 224 -8.54 -1.79 17.50
CA GLN A 224 -8.98 -1.03 16.33
C GLN A 224 -9.84 0.16 16.75
N THR A 225 -10.71 0.00 17.74
CA THR A 225 -11.49 1.08 18.33
C THR A 225 -10.58 2.12 18.99
N ARG A 226 -9.62 1.69 19.82
CA ARG A 226 -8.63 2.58 20.43
C ARG A 226 -7.84 3.35 19.38
N LYS A 227 -7.36 2.69 18.32
CA LYS A 227 -6.67 3.37 17.20
C LYS A 227 -7.57 4.37 16.51
N CYS A 228 -8.85 4.07 16.33
CA CYS A 228 -9.80 5.01 15.73
C CYS A 228 -9.95 6.26 16.61
N GLN A 229 -10.20 6.07 17.90
CA GLN A 229 -10.38 7.14 18.89
C GLN A 229 -9.14 8.04 19.05
N LEU A 230 -7.95 7.46 19.01
CA LEU A 230 -6.68 8.19 19.18
C LEU A 230 -6.10 8.76 17.88
N SER A 231 -6.88 8.81 16.80
CA SER A 231 -6.44 9.36 15.52
C SER A 231 -7.56 10.19 14.91
N THR A 232 -7.26 10.82 13.77
CA THR A 232 -8.27 11.57 13.01
C THR A 232 -9.43 10.72 12.51
N SER A 233 -9.35 9.38 12.54
CA SER A 233 -10.46 8.52 12.11
C SER A 233 -11.75 8.73 12.90
N ALA A 234 -11.68 9.07 14.19
CA ALA A 234 -12.88 9.29 15.00
C ALA A 234 -13.65 10.56 14.59
N ALA A 235 -12.92 11.65 14.33
CA ALA A 235 -13.48 12.95 13.97
C ALA A 235 -13.74 13.08 12.46
N LEU A 236 -12.74 12.76 11.64
CA LEU A 236 -12.73 12.97 10.19
C LEU A 236 -13.16 11.74 9.38
N GLY A 237 -13.31 10.58 10.02
CA GLY A 237 -13.62 9.33 9.29
C GLY A 237 -12.49 8.87 8.37
N ILE A 238 -11.31 9.48 8.45
CA ILE A 238 -10.15 9.16 7.64
C ILE A 238 -8.86 9.42 8.43
N ARG A 239 -7.79 8.68 8.14
CA ARG A 239 -6.44 8.95 8.67
C ARG A 239 -5.35 8.53 7.72
N MET A 240 -4.19 9.18 7.82
CA MET A 240 -2.99 8.80 7.08
C MET A 240 -2.38 7.52 7.63
N CYS A 241 -2.15 6.54 6.76
CA CYS A 241 -1.47 5.29 7.06
C CYS A 241 -0.06 5.20 6.45
N GLY A 242 0.30 6.13 5.58
CA GLY A 242 1.64 6.27 5.05
C GLY A 242 1.66 7.28 3.91
N MET A 243 2.78 7.97 3.75
CA MET A 243 2.98 8.94 2.67
C MET A 243 4.41 8.88 2.16
N GLN A 244 4.55 9.01 0.84
CA GLN A 244 5.78 9.25 0.12
C GLN A 244 5.50 10.40 -0.84
N VAL A 245 6.25 11.49 -0.78
CA VAL A 245 6.06 12.65 -1.66
C VAL A 245 7.41 13.18 -2.13
N PHE A 246 7.52 13.47 -3.42
CA PHE A 246 8.68 14.10 -4.02
C PHE A 246 8.57 15.63 -3.92
N GLN A 247 9.64 16.27 -3.46
CA GLN A 247 9.79 17.71 -3.37
C GLN A 247 10.78 18.17 -4.44
N LEU A 248 10.27 18.87 -5.46
CA LEU A 248 11.01 19.27 -6.65
C LEU A 248 12.10 20.31 -6.34
N GLU A 249 11.83 21.25 -5.45
CA GLU A 249 12.80 22.32 -5.12
C GLU A 249 14.04 21.78 -4.40
N SER A 250 13.84 20.89 -3.43
CA SER A 250 14.95 20.30 -2.66
C SER A 250 15.48 19.00 -3.26
N GLU A 251 14.87 18.52 -4.36
CA GLU A 251 15.16 17.22 -4.98
C GLU A 251 15.21 16.08 -3.94
N GLN A 252 14.16 15.99 -3.11
CA GLN A 252 14.09 15.04 -2.00
C GLN A 252 12.80 14.21 -2.03
N MET A 253 12.92 12.96 -1.63
CA MET A 253 11.79 12.13 -1.24
C MET A 253 11.51 12.30 0.25
N VAL A 254 10.27 12.64 0.59
CA VAL A 254 9.79 12.75 1.97
C VAL A 254 8.88 11.58 2.29
N PHE A 255 9.15 10.91 3.42
CA PHE A 255 8.40 9.76 3.89
C PHE A 255 7.79 10.04 5.25
N MET A 256 6.52 9.68 5.41
CA MET A 256 5.82 9.70 6.69
C MET A 256 5.17 8.35 6.94
N ASN A 257 5.43 7.75 8.10
CA ASN A 257 4.87 6.45 8.43
C ASN A 257 3.47 6.54 9.05
N LYS A 258 2.85 5.38 9.24
CA LYS A 258 1.55 5.25 9.93
C LYS A 258 1.53 5.76 11.36
N TYR A 259 2.69 5.83 12.05
CA TYR A 259 2.74 6.27 13.44
C TYR A 259 2.66 7.79 13.51
N TYR A 260 3.36 8.48 12.61
CA TYR A 260 3.19 9.91 12.39
C TYR A 260 1.75 10.22 11.99
N GLY A 261 1.17 9.48 11.04
CA GLY A 261 -0.24 9.67 10.66
C GLY A 261 -1.25 9.46 11.79
N ARG A 262 -0.93 8.66 12.82
CA ARG A 262 -1.77 8.48 14.01
C ARG A 262 -1.62 9.62 15.02
N SER A 263 -0.47 10.28 15.08
CA SER A 263 -0.24 11.40 15.99
C SER A 263 -0.79 12.73 15.45
N LEU A 264 -1.26 12.76 14.20
CA LEU A 264 -1.84 13.97 13.60
C LEU A 264 -3.14 14.38 14.29
N THR A 265 -3.25 15.68 14.56
CA THR A 265 -4.52 16.37 14.83
C THR A 265 -5.27 16.60 13.51
N GLU A 266 -6.49 17.15 13.58
CA GLU A 266 -7.23 17.54 12.37
C GLU A 266 -6.47 18.60 11.54
N SER A 267 -5.84 19.57 12.20
CA SER A 267 -4.97 20.56 11.53
C SER A 267 -3.74 19.90 10.92
N GLY A 268 -3.04 19.04 11.67
CA GLY A 268 -1.88 18.33 11.16
C GLY A 268 -2.21 17.41 9.98
N PHE A 269 -3.43 16.84 9.94
CA PHE A 269 -3.89 16.07 8.79
C PHE A 269 -4.14 16.95 7.55
N ARG A 270 -4.68 18.17 7.74
CA ARG A 270 -4.81 19.16 6.66
C ARG A 270 -3.44 19.56 6.10
N ASP A 271 -2.48 19.82 6.99
CA ASP A 271 -1.10 20.15 6.60
C ASP A 271 -0.44 19.00 5.82
N ALA A 272 -0.66 17.76 6.25
CA ALA A 272 -0.16 16.58 5.54
C ALA A 272 -0.78 16.42 4.15
N LEU A 273 -2.09 16.67 3.99
CA LEU A 273 -2.74 16.69 2.68
C LEU A 273 -2.19 17.82 1.79
N TYR A 274 -2.00 19.02 2.35
CA TYR A 274 -1.39 20.13 1.63
C TYR A 274 0.01 19.76 1.14
N GLN A 275 0.85 19.22 2.03
CA GLN A 275 2.20 18.81 1.69
C GLN A 275 2.24 17.70 0.63
N PHE A 276 1.28 16.77 0.65
CA PHE A 276 1.18 15.73 -0.37
C PHE A 276 1.00 16.31 -1.77
N PHE A 277 0.15 17.34 -1.92
CA PHE A 277 -0.11 17.99 -3.20
C PHE A 277 0.78 19.21 -3.48
N HIS A 278 1.79 19.48 -2.66
CA HIS A 278 2.71 20.59 -2.84
C HIS A 278 4.06 20.09 -3.36
N SER A 279 4.47 20.57 -4.53
CA SER A 279 5.72 20.16 -5.19
C SER A 279 6.99 20.75 -4.58
N GLY A 280 6.86 21.56 -3.54
CA GLY A 280 7.94 22.38 -2.97
C GLY A 280 7.97 23.78 -3.58
N LYS A 281 7.60 23.91 -4.86
CA LYS A 281 7.53 25.21 -5.56
C LYS A 281 6.12 25.79 -5.64
N ARG A 282 5.13 24.91 -5.81
CA ARG A 282 3.71 25.29 -5.96
C ARG A 282 2.78 24.16 -5.54
N LEU A 283 1.56 24.52 -5.19
CA LEU A 283 0.43 23.60 -5.08
C LEU A 283 0.03 23.03 -6.45
N LEU A 284 -0.12 21.70 -6.52
CA LEU A 284 -0.53 20.96 -7.73
C LEU A 284 -2.05 20.96 -7.88
N ARG A 285 -2.62 22.15 -8.09
CA ARG A 285 -4.07 22.39 -8.13
C ARG A 285 -4.79 21.50 -9.13
N GLU A 286 -4.17 21.25 -10.28
CA GLU A 286 -4.72 20.47 -11.39
C GLU A 286 -4.84 18.98 -11.00
N VAL A 287 -3.83 18.46 -10.27
CA VAL A 287 -3.86 17.11 -9.71
C VAL A 287 -4.97 17.00 -8.66
N ILE A 288 -5.12 17.98 -7.76
CA ILE A 288 -6.18 17.97 -6.75
C ILE A 288 -7.56 17.97 -7.41
N GLN A 289 -7.77 18.77 -8.46
CA GLN A 289 -9.03 18.79 -9.22
C GLN A 289 -9.33 17.43 -9.86
N GLY A 290 -8.33 16.79 -10.47
CA GLY A 290 -8.45 15.44 -11.04
C GLY A 290 -8.81 14.39 -9.97
N VAL A 291 -8.12 14.42 -8.84
CA VAL A 291 -8.39 13.54 -7.69
C VAL A 291 -9.79 13.77 -7.14
N LEU A 292 -10.25 15.01 -7.00
CA LEU A 292 -11.61 15.35 -6.59
C LEU A 292 -12.65 14.77 -7.57
N GLY A 293 -12.44 14.89 -8.87
CA GLY A 293 -13.30 14.27 -9.88
C GLY A 293 -13.41 12.76 -9.67
N ARG A 294 -12.26 12.08 -9.54
CA ARG A 294 -12.21 10.63 -9.34
C ARG A 294 -12.81 10.18 -8.01
N LEU A 295 -12.68 10.97 -6.94
CA LEU A 295 -13.30 10.72 -5.64
C LEU A 295 -14.83 10.84 -5.71
N ARG A 296 -15.38 11.80 -6.48
CA ARG A 296 -16.84 11.90 -6.69
C ARG A 296 -17.38 10.67 -7.42
N ASP A 297 -16.70 10.21 -8.47
CA ASP A 297 -17.09 9.01 -9.20
C ASP A 297 -17.02 7.76 -8.32
N LEU A 298 -15.96 7.66 -7.48
CA LEU A 298 -15.81 6.60 -6.49
C LEU A 298 -16.95 6.63 -5.48
N ARG A 299 -17.26 7.80 -4.89
CA ARG A 299 -18.35 7.98 -3.94
C ARG A 299 -19.68 7.51 -4.53
N PHE A 300 -20.01 7.97 -5.73
CA PHE A 300 -21.23 7.56 -6.44
C PHE A 300 -21.27 6.05 -6.69
N THR A 301 -20.13 5.44 -7.02
CA THR A 301 -20.02 4.00 -7.21
C THR A 301 -20.25 3.23 -5.90
N VAL A 302 -19.65 3.69 -4.79
CA VAL A 302 -19.77 3.06 -3.46
C VAL A 302 -21.19 3.16 -2.92
N GLU A 303 -21.89 4.27 -3.13
CA GLU A 303 -23.30 4.43 -2.72
C GLU A 303 -24.24 3.39 -3.33
N LYS A 304 -23.91 2.88 -4.53
CA LYS A 304 -24.71 1.81 -5.16
C LYS A 304 -24.50 0.44 -4.51
N GLN A 305 -23.45 0.28 -3.70
CA GLN A 305 -23.08 -1.00 -3.10
C GLN A 305 -23.76 -1.19 -1.74
N VAL A 306 -25.08 -1.24 -1.73
CA VAL A 306 -25.96 -1.22 -0.53
C VAL A 306 -25.85 -2.44 0.40
N SER A 307 -24.96 -3.39 0.11
CA SER A 307 -24.64 -4.50 1.01
C SER A 307 -23.19 -4.49 1.49
N TYR A 308 -22.30 -3.73 0.84
CA TYR A 308 -20.88 -3.76 1.14
C TYR A 308 -20.54 -2.92 2.36
N ARG A 309 -19.58 -3.40 3.16
CA ARG A 309 -18.87 -2.61 4.17
C ARG A 309 -17.38 -2.80 3.98
N PHE A 310 -16.64 -1.71 3.84
CA PHE A 310 -15.22 -1.73 3.50
C PHE A 310 -14.36 -1.49 4.74
N TYR A 311 -14.61 -2.22 5.82
CA TYR A 311 -13.92 -2.00 7.09
C TYR A 311 -12.40 -2.13 6.93
N SER A 312 -11.66 -1.21 7.54
CA SER A 312 -10.19 -1.19 7.50
C SER A 312 -9.57 -1.08 6.09
N SER A 313 -10.34 -0.88 5.04
CA SER A 313 -9.80 -0.61 3.70
C SER A 313 -9.25 0.82 3.61
N SER A 314 -8.49 1.09 2.56
CA SER A 314 -7.87 2.38 2.30
C SER A 314 -8.21 2.91 0.91
N ILE A 315 -8.07 4.22 0.75
CA ILE A 315 -7.93 4.90 -0.54
C ILE A 315 -6.45 5.20 -0.71
N LEU A 316 -5.89 4.75 -1.82
CA LEU A 316 -4.55 5.06 -2.28
C LEU A 316 -4.64 6.17 -3.33
N ILE A 317 -4.01 7.30 -3.05
CA ILE A 317 -3.88 8.41 -3.99
C ILE A 317 -2.44 8.45 -4.50
N ILE A 318 -2.28 8.53 -5.82
CA ILE A 318 -0.98 8.56 -6.47
C ILE A 318 -0.94 9.74 -7.42
N HIS A 319 0.18 10.45 -7.48
CA HIS A 319 0.48 11.36 -8.57
C HIS A 319 1.98 11.32 -8.92
N ASP A 320 2.35 11.82 -10.09
CA ASP A 320 3.76 11.97 -10.43
C ASP A 320 4.33 13.25 -9.81
N GLY A 321 5.48 13.13 -9.17
CA GLY A 321 6.28 14.25 -8.72
C GLY A 321 6.96 14.97 -9.89
N ASP A 322 7.16 14.27 -11.02
CA ASP A 322 7.64 14.91 -12.24
C ASP A 322 6.56 15.84 -12.83
N GLN A 323 6.91 17.12 -12.95
CA GLN A 323 6.04 18.15 -13.51
C GLN A 323 6.32 18.40 -15.00
N ALA A 324 7.27 17.68 -15.60
CA ALA A 324 7.48 17.71 -17.04
C ALA A 324 6.28 17.11 -17.77
N GLN A 325 5.90 17.70 -18.91
CA GLN A 325 4.80 17.17 -19.71
C GLN A 325 5.19 15.79 -20.27
N PRO A 326 4.34 14.77 -20.11
CA PRO A 326 4.66 13.45 -20.64
C PRO A 326 4.55 13.44 -22.17
N GLU A 327 5.51 12.79 -22.81
CA GLU A 327 5.52 12.56 -24.26
C GLU A 327 4.36 11.63 -24.72
N HIS A 328 3.76 10.89 -23.78
CA HIS A 328 2.66 9.95 -24.05
C HIS A 328 1.52 10.04 -23.02
N LYS A 329 0.29 10.23 -23.54
CA LYS A 329 -0.96 10.16 -22.79
C LYS A 329 -1.26 8.72 -22.38
N ASN A 330 -1.36 8.46 -21.08
CA ASN A 330 -1.81 7.19 -20.51
C ASN A 330 -3.27 7.32 -20.04
N LYS A 331 -3.97 6.21 -19.80
CA LYS A 331 -5.36 6.16 -19.31
C LYS A 331 -5.57 6.82 -17.94
N HIS A 332 -4.49 7.05 -17.19
CA HIS A 332 -4.47 7.70 -15.87
C HIS A 332 -3.96 9.15 -15.92
N CYS A 333 -4.14 9.81 -17.07
CA CYS A 333 -3.75 11.21 -17.25
C CYS A 333 -4.98 12.12 -17.23
N ASP A 334 -4.83 13.34 -16.70
CA ASP A 334 -5.78 14.43 -16.99
C ASP A 334 -5.76 14.79 -18.51
N PRO A 335 -6.70 15.62 -19.00
CA PRO A 335 -6.73 16.06 -20.41
C PRO A 335 -5.40 16.68 -20.91
N GLU A 336 -4.62 17.25 -19.99
CA GLU A 336 -3.32 17.90 -20.21
C GLU A 336 -2.12 16.94 -20.02
N GLY A 337 -2.37 15.65 -19.77
CA GLY A 337 -1.36 14.62 -19.66
C GLY A 337 -0.85 14.35 -18.24
N ARG A 338 -1.26 15.08 -17.20
CA ARG A 338 -0.73 14.88 -15.83
C ARG A 338 -1.19 13.56 -15.22
N ARG A 339 -0.25 12.78 -14.67
CA ARG A 339 -0.50 11.43 -14.15
C ARG A 339 -0.95 11.46 -12.70
N PHE A 340 -2.13 10.93 -12.43
CA PHE A 340 -2.64 10.67 -11.09
C PHE A 340 -3.60 9.47 -11.09
N ASP A 341 -3.77 8.83 -9.93
CA ASP A 341 -4.77 7.77 -9.73
C ASP A 341 -5.33 7.81 -8.31
N VAL A 342 -6.53 7.26 -8.16
CA VAL A 342 -7.23 7.03 -6.89
C VAL A 342 -7.81 5.62 -6.93
N ARG A 343 -7.41 4.75 -6.00
CA ARG A 343 -7.86 3.36 -5.93
C ARG A 343 -8.20 2.95 -4.50
N MET A 344 -9.24 2.16 -4.32
CA MET A 344 -9.51 1.42 -3.10
C MET A 344 -8.56 0.22 -3.01
N ILE A 345 -8.01 -0.03 -1.82
CA ILE A 345 -7.13 -1.16 -1.52
C ILE A 345 -7.46 -1.78 -0.15
N ASP A 346 -6.85 -2.94 0.15
CA ASP A 346 -6.92 -3.65 1.43
C ASP A 346 -8.32 -4.18 1.80
N PHE A 347 -8.80 -5.18 1.06
CA PHE A 347 -10.15 -5.74 1.26
C PHE A 347 -10.25 -6.88 2.28
N ALA A 348 -9.19 -7.13 3.06
CA ALA A 348 -9.12 -8.24 4.02
C ALA A 348 -10.23 -8.27 5.08
N HIS A 349 -10.90 -7.15 5.32
CA HIS A 349 -12.03 -7.03 6.27
C HIS A 349 -13.29 -6.48 5.63
N THR A 350 -13.37 -6.51 4.30
CA THR A 350 -14.60 -6.17 3.58
C THR A 350 -15.62 -7.27 3.76
N THR A 351 -16.88 -6.89 3.96
CA THR A 351 -18.02 -7.80 4.04
C THR A 351 -19.14 -7.35 3.11
N CYS A 352 -19.99 -8.27 2.68
CA CYS A 352 -21.21 -8.00 1.94
C CYS A 352 -22.18 -9.17 2.13
N THR A 353 -23.38 -9.09 1.54
CA THR A 353 -24.40 -10.14 1.63
C THR A 353 -23.93 -11.52 1.17
N ARG A 354 -22.90 -11.62 0.32
CA ARG A 354 -22.30 -12.91 -0.06
C ARG A 354 -21.57 -13.60 1.10
N PHE A 355 -21.07 -12.82 2.05
CA PHE A 355 -20.30 -13.31 3.18
C PHE A 355 -21.14 -13.42 4.46
N SER A 356 -22.44 -13.13 4.40
CA SER A 356 -23.29 -13.03 5.60
C SER A 356 -23.40 -14.33 6.40
N GLN A 357 -23.27 -15.49 5.74
CA GLN A 357 -23.27 -16.79 6.44
C GLN A 357 -22.01 -16.97 7.29
N GLU A 358 -20.85 -16.53 6.80
CA GLU A 358 -19.58 -16.60 7.54
C GLU A 358 -19.49 -15.50 8.59
N ASP A 359 -19.91 -14.28 8.24
CA ASP A 359 -19.81 -13.11 9.11
C ASP A 359 -20.95 -13.05 10.16
N GLY A 360 -22.00 -13.85 10.02
CA GLY A 360 -23.17 -13.87 10.89
C GLY A 360 -24.07 -12.64 10.79
N VAL A 361 -23.80 -11.71 9.86
CA VAL A 361 -24.52 -10.45 9.69
C VAL A 361 -24.75 -10.18 8.21
N ALA A 362 -25.98 -9.81 7.85
CA ALA A 362 -26.33 -9.34 6.51
C ALA A 362 -26.56 -7.82 6.55
N HIS A 363 -25.56 -7.05 6.13
CA HIS A 363 -25.68 -5.59 6.06
C HIS A 363 -26.66 -5.14 4.98
N GLN A 364 -27.43 -4.09 5.29
CA GLN A 364 -28.32 -3.39 4.37
C GLN A 364 -28.02 -1.89 4.38
N GLY A 365 -28.28 -1.22 3.25
CA GLY A 365 -27.98 0.21 3.07
C GLY A 365 -26.50 0.49 2.81
N ILE A 366 -26.18 1.75 2.52
CA ILE A 366 -24.83 2.17 2.13
C ILE A 366 -23.85 2.12 3.31
N ASP A 367 -22.56 2.01 3.00
CA ASP A 367 -21.49 2.15 4.01
C ASP A 367 -21.33 3.62 4.43
N MET A 368 -22.18 4.07 5.36
CA MET A 368 -22.16 5.45 5.87
C MET A 368 -20.79 5.86 6.43
N GLY A 369 -20.03 4.91 7.01
CA GLY A 369 -18.71 5.18 7.55
C GLY A 369 -17.69 5.49 6.45
N TYR A 370 -17.76 4.75 5.35
CA TYR A 370 -16.91 4.97 4.19
C TYR A 370 -17.29 6.26 3.44
N ILE A 371 -18.60 6.48 3.22
CA ILE A 371 -19.13 7.70 2.58
C ILE A 371 -18.73 8.94 3.36
N PHE A 372 -18.87 8.93 4.69
CA PHE A 372 -18.44 10.05 5.54
C PHE A 372 -16.95 10.39 5.37
N GLY A 373 -16.09 9.36 5.29
CA GLY A 373 -14.65 9.58 5.08
C GLY A 373 -14.31 10.12 3.69
N LEU A 374 -15.04 9.67 2.65
CA LEU A 374 -14.92 10.23 1.30
C LEU A 374 -15.36 11.69 1.23
N ASP A 375 -16.51 12.01 1.83
CA ASP A 375 -17.06 13.37 1.88
C ASP A 375 -16.12 14.32 2.60
N THR A 376 -15.59 13.89 3.75
CA THR A 376 -14.61 14.66 4.50
C THR A 376 -13.35 14.90 3.67
N LEU A 377 -12.79 13.86 3.02
CA LEU A 377 -11.61 14.03 2.18
C LEU A 377 -11.85 15.02 1.04
N MET A 378 -12.97 14.92 0.32
CA MET A 378 -13.30 15.86 -0.75
C MET A 378 -13.48 17.29 -0.24
N GLN A 379 -14.07 17.47 0.95
CA GLN A 379 -14.19 18.79 1.58
C GLN A 379 -12.81 19.38 1.86
N LEU A 380 -11.91 18.62 2.51
CA LEU A 380 -10.56 19.08 2.85
C LEU A 380 -9.76 19.47 1.61
N LEU A 381 -9.82 18.67 0.54
CA LEU A 381 -9.15 18.96 -0.72
C LEU A 381 -9.72 20.21 -1.42
N SER A 382 -11.04 20.41 -1.34
CA SER A 382 -11.69 21.61 -1.88
C SER A 382 -11.27 22.87 -1.12
N GLU A 383 -11.16 22.77 0.21
CA GLU A 383 -10.67 23.86 1.06
C GLU A 383 -9.21 24.20 0.75
N ILE A 384 -8.34 23.20 0.55
CA ILE A 384 -6.95 23.41 0.11
C ILE A 384 -6.90 24.16 -1.23
N LEU A 385 -7.75 23.80 -2.19
CA LEU A 385 -7.84 24.51 -3.47
C LEU A 385 -8.26 25.97 -3.30
N LEU A 386 -9.21 26.25 -2.41
CA LEU A 386 -9.69 27.61 -2.17
C LEU A 386 -8.65 28.48 -1.44
N LEU A 387 -7.94 27.92 -0.47
CA LEU A 387 -6.96 28.65 0.33
C LEU A 387 -5.65 28.90 -0.43
N GLY A 388 -5.22 27.98 -1.28
CA GLY A 388 -4.00 28.13 -2.06
C GLY A 388 -2.72 28.25 -1.22
N ASP A 389 -1.70 28.88 -1.80
CA ASP A 389 -0.41 29.10 -1.14
C ASP A 389 -0.49 30.25 -0.10
N ASP A 390 -1.59 31.03 -0.08
CA ASP A 390 -1.68 32.31 0.66
C ASP A 390 -1.99 32.16 2.17
N LYS A 391 -2.29 30.95 2.69
CA LYS A 391 -2.81 30.81 4.07
C LYS A 391 -2.45 29.56 4.88
N LEU A 392 -1.41 28.80 4.57
CA LEU A 392 -0.85 27.87 5.57
C LEU A 392 0.38 28.51 6.23
N PRO A 393 0.42 28.63 7.57
CA PRO A 393 1.60 29.15 8.24
C PRO A 393 2.80 28.29 7.82
N SER A 394 3.86 28.95 7.35
CA SER A 394 5.15 28.33 7.12
C SER A 394 5.55 27.57 8.38
N ASN A 395 5.45 26.24 8.36
CA ASN A 395 5.86 25.35 9.45
C ASN A 395 7.39 25.29 9.56
N VAL A 396 8.03 26.45 9.69
CA VAL A 396 9.42 26.58 10.16
C VAL A 396 9.45 26.74 11.69
N GLU A 397 8.32 27.08 12.33
CA GLU A 397 8.26 27.31 13.79
C GLU A 397 7.53 26.22 14.60
N ALA A 398 6.88 25.24 13.95
CA ALA A 398 6.21 24.14 14.65
C ALA A 398 7.18 23.05 15.14
N GLU A 399 8.36 22.93 14.52
CA GLU A 399 9.34 21.88 14.85
C GLU A 399 10.10 22.16 16.17
N GLU A 400 10.26 23.43 16.58
CA GLU A 400 10.92 23.77 17.86
C GLU A 400 10.03 23.58 19.10
N LYS A 401 8.71 23.67 18.96
CA LYS A 401 7.80 23.58 20.12
C LYS A 401 7.63 22.16 20.63
N ILE A 402 7.77 21.15 19.78
CA ILE A 402 7.69 19.74 20.18
C ILE A 402 8.94 19.32 20.96
N SER A 403 10.12 19.88 20.64
CA SER A 403 11.35 19.60 21.39
C SER A 403 11.42 20.33 22.73
N LYS A 404 10.83 21.54 22.83
CA LYS A 404 10.87 22.37 24.06
C LYS A 404 9.79 22.01 25.09
N ASN A 405 8.62 21.49 24.65
CA ASN A 405 7.58 21.05 25.61
C ASN A 405 7.92 19.72 26.27
N LYS A 406 8.71 18.85 25.63
CA LYS A 406 9.12 17.57 26.21
C LYS A 406 10.14 17.73 27.35
N THR A 407 11.01 18.74 27.27
CA THR A 407 11.98 19.04 28.34
C THR A 407 11.31 19.60 29.59
N ARG A 408 10.19 20.34 29.46
CA ARG A 408 9.48 20.93 30.60
C ARG A 408 8.57 19.95 31.33
N GLU A 409 8.02 18.94 30.66
CA GLU A 409 7.22 17.90 31.33
C GLU A 409 8.10 16.89 32.08
N ASP A 410 9.31 16.59 31.58
CA ASP A 410 10.25 15.70 32.28
C ASP A 410 10.90 16.36 33.52
N GLU A 411 11.04 17.70 33.55
CA GLU A 411 11.52 18.42 34.74
C GLU A 411 10.45 18.54 35.84
N ASN A 412 9.17 18.64 35.48
CA ASN A 412 8.08 18.82 36.45
C ASN A 412 7.62 17.51 37.14
N ILE A 413 7.98 16.33 36.58
CA ILE A 413 7.70 15.03 37.21
C ILE A 413 8.79 14.66 38.24
N GLY A 414 9.93 15.36 38.22
CA GLY A 414 11.05 15.13 39.16
C GLY A 414 10.92 15.82 40.53
N GLU A 415 10.03 16.81 40.68
CA GLU A 415 9.91 17.60 41.92
C GLU A 415 8.72 17.18 42.82
N GLU A 416 7.83 16.31 42.37
CA GLU A 416 6.68 15.83 43.18
C GLU A 416 6.95 14.49 43.91
N GLN A 417 8.20 14.02 43.96
CA GLN A 417 8.64 12.84 44.72
C GLN A 417 9.87 13.08 45.60
N ARG A 418 9.98 14.24 46.26
CA ARG A 418 10.91 14.44 47.39
C ARG A 418 10.25 15.01 48.62
#